data_AF-H1KZ34-F1
#
_entry.id   AF-H1KZ34-F1
#
_cell.length_a   1.000
_cell.length_b   1.000
_cell.length_c   1.000
_cell.angle_alpha   90.00
_cell.angle_beta   90.00
_cell.angle_gamma   90.00
#
_symmetry.space_group_name_H-M   'P 1'
#
loop_
_entity.id
_entity.type
_entity.pdbx_description
1 polymer ?
#
loop_
_entity_poly.entity_id
_entity_poly.type
_entity_poly.pdbx_seq_one_letter_code
_entity_poly.pdbx_strand_id
1 'polypeptide(L)' 'MVNIEKIKKEADEIIEEFSKVLEGFELGEEETYYILDTKNVLRTDDEPSLDESFREDVLKIAPKTKDGYVVVEKGKWSN' A
#
# COMPACT_ATOMS: atom_id res chain seq x y z
N MET A 1 23.63 5.46 1.42
CA MET A 1 23.14 5.56 2.81
C MET A 1 21.97 6.51 2.83
N VAL A 2 20.90 6.16 3.52
CA VAL A 2 19.74 7.03 3.70
C VAL A 2 20.12 8.18 4.64
N ASN A 3 19.85 9.42 4.26
CA ASN A 3 20.08 10.59 5.11
C ASN A 3 18.85 10.80 6.01
N ILE A 4 18.90 10.22 7.20
CA ILE A 4 17.79 10.24 8.17
C ILE A 4 17.39 11.66 8.55
N GLU A 5 18.36 12.56 8.71
CA GLU A 5 18.11 13.93 9.14
C GLU A 5 17.44 14.77 8.06
N LYS A 6 17.84 14.56 6.80
CA LYS A 6 17.14 15.14 5.65
C LYS A 6 15.68 14.67 5.59
N ILE A 7 15.43 13.36 5.76
CA ILE A 7 14.05 12.82 5.74
C ILE A 7 13.20 13.40 6.85
N LYS A 8 13.74 13.51 8.08
CA LYS A 8 13.03 14.11 9.20
C LYS A 8 12.64 15.55 8.89
N LYS A 9 13.60 16.34 8.42
CA LYS A 9 13.36 17.73 8.06
C LYS A 9 12.27 17.87 6.98
N GLU A 10 12.35 17.09 5.91
CA GLU A 10 11.35 17.12 4.84
C GLU A 10 9.96 16.66 5.33
N ALA A 11 9.91 15.68 6.24
CA ALA A 11 8.66 15.24 6.85
C ALA A 11 8.05 16.32 7.76
N ASP A 12 8.88 17.00 8.56
CA ASP A 12 8.44 18.08 9.44
C ASP A 12 7.91 19.27 8.62
N GLU A 13 8.58 19.64 7.53
CA GLU A 13 8.13 20.68 6.60
C GLU A 13 6.75 20.34 5.99
N ILE A 14 6.55 19.09 5.54
CA ILE A 14 5.25 18.62 5.03
C ILE A 14 4.17 18.74 6.12
N ILE A 15 4.43 18.25 7.33
CA ILE A 15 3.44 18.29 8.42
C ILE A 15 3.08 19.74 8.77
N GLU A 16 4.07 20.62 8.85
CA GLU A 16 3.86 22.02 9.19
C GLU A 16 3.01 22.75 8.12
N GLU A 17 3.31 22.56 6.84
CA GLU A 17 2.54 23.17 5.75
C GLU A 17 1.10 22.68 5.71
N PHE A 18 0.88 21.36 5.82
CA PHE A 18 -0.47 20.80 5.85
C PHE A 18 -1.27 21.29 7.06
N SER A 19 -0.66 21.35 8.24
CA SER A 19 -1.32 21.81 9.46
C SER A 19 -1.80 23.26 9.33
N LYS A 20 -0.92 24.16 8.84
CA LYS A 20 -1.27 25.58 8.61
C LYS A 20 -2.40 25.75 7.61
N VAL A 21 -2.43 24.94 6.56
CA VAL A 21 -3.51 24.99 5.56
C VAL A 21 -4.83 24.51 6.18
N LEU A 22 -4.80 23.39 6.92
CA LEU A 22 -6.00 22.78 7.51
C LEU A 22 -6.62 23.63 8.63
N GLU A 23 -5.84 24.41 9.37
CA GLU A 23 -6.35 25.39 10.34
C GLU A 23 -7.35 26.40 9.73
N GLY A 24 -7.26 26.64 8.42
CA GLY A 24 -8.15 27.55 7.69
C GLY A 24 -9.51 26.94 7.29
N PHE A 25 -9.74 25.65 7.53
CA PHE A 25 -10.96 24.96 7.12
C PHE A 25 -11.78 24.50 8.34
N GLU A 26 -13.09 24.72 8.29
CA GLU A 26 -14.04 24.05 9.18
C GLU A 26 -14.27 22.64 8.64
N LEU A 27 -13.56 21.66 9.20
CA LEU A 27 -13.74 20.26 8.85
C LEU A 27 -15.05 19.76 9.48
N GLY A 28 -16.00 19.32 8.65
CA GLY A 28 -17.24 18.72 9.11
C GLY A 28 -17.02 17.36 9.80
N GLU A 29 -18.03 16.87 10.52
CA GLU A 29 -17.95 15.58 11.24
C GLU A 29 -18.00 14.36 10.31
N GLU A 30 -18.43 14.53 9.06
CA GLU A 30 -18.53 13.45 8.08
C GLU A 30 -17.32 13.40 7.15
N GLU A 31 -16.53 12.33 7.27
CA GLU A 31 -15.38 12.07 6.42
C GLU A 31 -15.81 11.53 5.04
N THR A 32 -15.17 12.03 3.98
CA THR A 32 -15.38 11.52 2.61
C THR A 32 -14.37 10.42 2.30
N TYR A 33 -14.77 9.16 2.43
CA TYR A 33 -13.91 8.00 2.10
C TYR A 33 -13.90 7.68 0.60
N TYR A 34 -15.05 7.82 -0.06
CA TYR A 34 -15.21 7.63 -1.49
C TYR A 34 -16.11 8.75 -2.01
N ILE A 35 -15.78 9.29 -3.18
CA ILE A 35 -16.63 10.27 -3.88
C ILE A 35 -17.91 9.59 -4.43
N LEU A 36 -17.88 8.25 -4.55
CA LEU A 36 -18.99 7.45 -5.04
C LEU A 36 -19.81 6.89 -3.88
N ASP A 37 -21.13 7.04 -3.97
CA ASP A 37 -22.08 6.55 -2.96
C ASP A 37 -22.27 5.02 -2.98
N THR A 38 -21.66 4.32 -3.94
CA THR A 38 -21.86 2.87 -4.11
C THR A 38 -21.01 2.10 -3.09
N LYS A 39 -21.61 1.72 -1.97
CA LYS A 39 -20.89 1.12 -0.83
C LYS A 39 -20.58 -0.37 -1.00
N ASN A 40 -21.34 -1.11 -1.80
CA ASN A 40 -21.22 -2.57 -1.92
C ASN A 40 -21.10 -3.03 -3.37
N VAL A 41 -19.86 -3.19 -3.85
CA VAL A 41 -19.56 -3.85 -5.12
C VAL A 41 -19.32 -5.33 -4.84
N LEU A 42 -20.31 -6.17 -5.15
CA LEU A 42 -20.23 -7.61 -4.91
C LEU A 42 -19.67 -8.33 -6.14
N ARG A 43 -18.84 -9.35 -5.91
CA ARG A 43 -18.44 -10.32 -6.94
C ARG A 43 -19.35 -11.54 -6.83
N THR A 44 -19.79 -12.08 -7.97
CA THR A 44 -20.48 -13.36 -8.01
C THR A 44 -19.58 -14.48 -7.52
N ASP A 45 -20.17 -15.46 -6.83
CA ASP A 45 -19.45 -16.64 -6.39
C ASP A 45 -19.35 -17.67 -7.52
N ASP A 46 -18.53 -17.33 -8.52
CA ASP A 46 -18.27 -18.16 -9.70
C ASP A 46 -16.89 -18.81 -9.63
N GLU A 47 -16.68 -19.85 -10.45
CA GLU A 47 -15.38 -20.50 -10.60
C GLU A 47 -14.30 -19.49 -11.03
N PRO A 48 -13.12 -19.50 -10.40
CA PRO A 48 -12.04 -18.60 -10.76
C PRO A 48 -11.53 -18.92 -12.17
N SER A 49 -11.27 -17.89 -12.97
CA SER A 49 -10.53 -18.05 -14.22
C SER A 49 -9.10 -18.45 -13.91
N LEU A 50 -8.72 -19.66 -14.28
CA LEU A 50 -7.35 -20.15 -14.15
C LEU A 50 -6.55 -19.76 -15.38
N ASP A 51 -5.56 -18.88 -15.18
CA ASP A 51 -4.55 -18.60 -16.19
C ASP A 51 -3.32 -19.47 -15.93
N GLU A 52 -3.02 -20.37 -16.86
CA GLU A 52 -1.88 -21.28 -16.76
C GLU A 52 -0.54 -20.54 -16.79
N SER A 53 -0.46 -19.34 -17.39
CA SER A 53 0.77 -18.54 -17.43
C SER A 53 1.06 -17.81 -16.12
N PHE A 54 0.05 -17.65 -15.25
CA PHE A 54 0.15 -16.85 -14.03
C PHE A 54 1.37 -17.22 -13.17
N ARG A 55 1.64 -18.52 -13.04
CA ARG A 55 2.78 -19.01 -12.26
C ARG A 55 4.11 -18.56 -12.86
N GLU A 56 4.26 -18.65 -14.17
CA GLU A 56 5.47 -18.23 -14.87
C GLU A 56 5.66 -16.71 -14.76
N ASP A 57 4.58 -15.94 -14.99
CA ASP A 57 4.61 -14.49 -14.98
C ASP A 57 4.99 -13.92 -13.61
N VAL A 58 4.43 -14.48 -12.52
CA VAL A 58 4.77 -14.08 -11.15
C VAL A 58 6.23 -14.40 -10.82
N LEU A 59 6.70 -15.59 -11.18
CA LEU A 59 8.07 -15.99 -10.86
C LEU A 59 9.10 -15.20 -11.67
N LYS A 60 8.76 -14.75 -12.88
CA LYS A 60 9.62 -13.92 -13.74
C LYS A 60 9.92 -12.56 -13.14
N ILE A 61 8.97 -11.94 -12.42
CA ILE A 61 9.14 -10.63 -11.79
C ILE A 61 9.63 -10.70 -10.35
N ALA A 62 9.61 -11.88 -9.74
CA ALA A 62 9.98 -12.05 -8.34
C ALA A 62 11.50 -11.81 -8.13
N PRO A 63 11.91 -11.03 -7.10
CA PRO A 63 13.32 -10.70 -6.88
C PRO A 63 14.23 -11.91 -6.62
N LYS A 64 13.69 -12.97 -5.99
CA LYS A 64 14.40 -14.22 -5.69
C LYS A 64 13.44 -15.39 -5.79
N THR A 65 13.82 -16.38 -6.59
CA THR A 65 13.06 -17.61 -6.77
C THR A 65 13.96 -18.83 -6.62
N LYS A 66 13.39 -19.94 -6.14
CA LYS A 66 14.06 -21.24 -6.09
C LYS A 66 13.01 -22.35 -6.24
N ASP A 67 13.27 -23.32 -7.13
CA ASP A 67 12.45 -24.52 -7.31
C ASP A 67 10.95 -24.23 -7.54
N GLY A 68 10.62 -23.11 -8.21
CA GLY A 68 9.25 -22.68 -8.44
C GLY A 68 8.57 -21.96 -7.26
N TYR A 69 9.35 -21.49 -6.29
CA TYR A 69 8.87 -20.72 -5.14
C TYR A 69 9.55 -19.35 -5.10
N VAL A 70 8.84 -18.35 -4.59
CA VAL A 70 9.44 -17.07 -4.17
C VAL A 70 10.11 -17.31 -2.82
N VAL A 71 11.38 -16.91 -2.69
CA VAL A 71 12.16 -17.14 -1.46
C VAL A 71 12.46 -15.82 -0.78
N VAL A 72 12.15 -15.76 0.52
CA VAL A 72 12.40 -14.60 1.39
C VAL A 72 13.22 -15.02 2.60
N GLU A 73 13.81 -14.04 3.29
CA GLU A 73 14.45 -14.28 4.56
C GLU A 73 13.42 -14.76 5.59
N LYS A 74 13.76 -15.80 6.35
CA LYS A 74 12.92 -16.24 7.45
C LYS A 74 12.92 -15.16 8.53
N GLY A 75 11.80 -14.48 8.69
CA GLY A 75 11.61 -13.48 9.75
C GLY A 75 11.96 -14.07 11.11
N LYS A 76 12.81 -13.37 11.87
CA LYS A 76 13.03 -13.64 13.28
C LYS A 76 12.12 -12.70 14.05
N TRP A 77 11.27 -13.25 14.91
CA TRP A 77 10.57 -12.43 15.89
C TRP A 77 11.61 -11.88 16.87
N SER A 78 11.72 -10.55 16.94
CA SER A 78 12.46 -9.86 18.00
C SER A 78 11.54 -9.66 19.20
N ASN A 79 11.96 -10.19 20.36
CA ASN A 79 11.36 -9.85 21.66
C ASN A 79 11.75 -8.43 22.10
#